data_AF-A0A9X1Z2U4-F1
#
_entry.id   AF-A0A9X1Z2U4-F1
#
_cell.length_a   1.000
_cell.length_b   1.000
_cell.length_c   1.000
_cell.angle_alpha   90.00
_cell.angle_beta   90.00
_cell.angle_gamma   90.00
#
_symmetry.space_group_name_H-M   'P 1'
#
loop_
_entity.id
_entity.type
_entity.pdbx_description
1 polymer ?
#
loop_
_entity_poly.entity_id
_entity_poly.type
_entity_poly.pdbx_seq_one_letter_code
_entity_poly.pdbx_strand_id
1 'polypeptide(L)'
;MHTPQNPATPKDQNHNPYQQVTVIGNAPGAWRPADVGLTFVFNATEHQADNVINICNGPYAGSPHAFAVSNTPDDQQLIALLTQVAPTLEQQLHCWPSSGLVTCFLMSILASDMTVQRMSLMPSLKRSRVLSEQEYLPCMVHNWLGERRLALGLQLTNPHISWPGLLIDQAAIPEELNTQAEQPDINPFEVLLSDFIRRRNSDVKPTYHIGTSQALALQVTSERPAQPDLQYALLAALSNLPSVHWLSYATQDDLITAEALFYNEHPQTQTSYWYLVDYQASQFLDNIRHHLAYCQQVFALTAKQAAENKSS
;
A
#
# COMPACT_ATOMS: atom_id res chain seq x y z
N MET A 1 67.35 12.50 -20.30
CA MET A 1 66.15 13.27 -19.90
C MET A 1 65.07 12.26 -19.55
N HIS A 2 64.96 11.93 -18.27
CA HIS A 2 63.92 11.03 -17.76
C HIS A 2 62.73 11.88 -17.33
N THR A 3 61.60 11.68 -17.99
CA THR A 3 60.31 12.25 -17.58
C THR A 3 59.85 11.51 -16.32
N PRO A 4 59.55 12.19 -15.20
CA PRO A 4 58.98 11.52 -14.04
C PRO A 4 57.53 11.13 -14.35
N GLN A 5 57.21 9.86 -14.17
CA GLN A 5 55.84 9.38 -14.08
C GLN A 5 55.17 10.03 -12.86
N ASN A 6 54.06 10.72 -13.08
CA ASN A 6 53.16 11.11 -12.01
C ASN A 6 52.68 9.84 -11.29
N PRO A 7 52.82 9.73 -9.96
CA PRO A 7 52.21 8.64 -9.23
C PRO A 7 50.69 8.82 -9.31
N ALA A 8 50.01 7.76 -9.77
CA ALA A 8 48.57 7.64 -9.71
C ALA A 8 48.13 7.91 -8.26
N THR A 9 47.24 8.88 -8.10
CA THR A 9 46.58 9.18 -6.83
C THR A 9 45.86 7.92 -6.36
N PRO A 10 45.97 7.52 -5.09
CA PRO A 10 45.23 6.38 -4.57
C PRO A 10 43.73 6.65 -4.74
N LYS A 11 42.98 5.68 -5.28
CA LYS A 11 41.51 5.65 -5.20
C LYS A 11 41.14 5.44 -3.74
N ASP A 12 41.18 6.52 -2.97
CA ASP A 12 40.75 6.53 -1.59
C ASP A 12 39.29 7.00 -1.54
N GLN A 13 38.43 6.10 -1.03
CA GLN A 13 37.31 6.36 -0.10
C GLN A 13 36.01 5.63 -0.48
N ASN A 14 35.51 4.88 0.50
CA ASN A 14 34.19 4.26 0.60
C ASN A 14 33.07 5.27 0.29
N HIS A 15 32.81 5.56 -0.98
CA HIS A 15 31.58 6.25 -1.35
C HIS A 15 30.43 5.25 -1.25
N ASN A 16 29.58 5.44 -0.23
CA ASN A 16 28.28 4.76 -0.18
C ASN A 16 27.51 5.14 -1.47
N PRO A 17 27.25 4.20 -2.39
CA PRO A 17 26.58 4.51 -3.65
C PRO A 17 25.14 4.98 -3.44
N TYR A 18 24.56 4.72 -2.26
CA TYR A 18 23.19 5.07 -1.89
C TYR A 18 23.09 6.38 -1.11
N GLN A 19 24.10 7.27 -1.15
CA GLN A 19 24.04 8.51 -0.36
C GLN A 19 22.76 9.32 -0.63
N GLN A 20 22.40 9.52 -1.90
CA GLN A 20 21.15 10.15 -2.31
C GLN A 20 20.35 9.20 -3.17
N VAL A 21 19.12 8.91 -2.75
CA VAL A 21 18.23 7.97 -3.42
C VAL A 21 16.89 8.62 -3.73
N THR A 22 16.43 8.47 -4.98
CA THR A 22 15.06 8.78 -5.36
C THR A 22 14.33 7.49 -5.74
N VAL A 23 13.18 7.22 -5.14
CA VAL A 23 12.31 6.10 -5.51
C VAL A 23 11.09 6.65 -6.23
N ILE A 24 10.80 6.16 -7.44
CA ILE A 24 9.67 6.64 -8.24
C ILE A 24 8.71 5.47 -8.48
N GLY A 25 7.51 5.59 -7.91
CA GLY A 25 6.43 4.64 -8.15
C GLY A 25 5.70 4.87 -9.49
N ASN A 26 4.75 3.98 -9.77
CA ASN A 26 4.05 3.94 -11.06
C ASN A 26 2.76 4.79 -11.11
N ALA A 27 2.39 5.50 -10.03
CA ALA A 27 1.19 6.34 -10.05
C ALA A 27 1.32 7.47 -11.09
N PRO A 28 0.24 8.03 -11.68
CA PRO A 28 0.34 9.12 -12.64
C PRO A 28 1.03 10.38 -12.07
N GLY A 29 1.59 11.23 -12.95
CA GLY A 29 2.19 12.50 -12.58
C GLY A 29 3.54 12.77 -13.25
N ALA A 30 4.16 13.90 -12.90
CA ALA A 30 5.46 14.27 -13.44
C ALA A 30 6.54 13.27 -13.01
N TRP A 31 7.20 12.65 -13.99
CA TRP A 31 8.36 11.80 -13.76
C TRP A 31 9.63 12.66 -13.71
N ARG A 32 10.36 12.61 -12.58
CA ARG A 32 11.55 13.44 -12.34
C ARG A 32 12.64 12.59 -11.67
N PRO A 33 13.57 12.00 -12.45
CA PRO A 33 14.70 11.29 -11.89
C PRO A 33 15.62 12.30 -11.19
N ALA A 34 16.43 11.83 -10.25
CA ALA A 34 17.41 12.70 -9.61
C ALA A 34 18.57 13.00 -10.56
N ASP A 35 19.02 14.25 -10.58
CA ASP A 35 20.25 14.66 -11.29
C ASP A 35 21.52 14.14 -10.59
N VAL A 36 21.41 13.83 -9.29
CA VAL A 36 22.50 13.35 -8.43
C VAL A 36 22.02 12.12 -7.65
N GLY A 37 22.90 11.14 -7.47
CA GLY A 37 22.57 9.89 -6.78
C GLY A 37 21.81 8.91 -7.67
N LEU A 38 21.22 7.90 -7.03
CA LEU A 38 20.54 6.79 -7.72
C LEU A 38 19.02 6.98 -7.71
N THR A 39 18.38 6.61 -8.81
CA THR A 39 16.93 6.59 -8.96
C THR A 39 16.44 5.15 -9.12
N PHE A 40 15.49 4.70 -8.30
CA PHE A 40 14.85 3.40 -8.42
C PHE A 40 13.47 3.53 -9.07
N VAL A 41 13.20 2.67 -10.06
CA VAL A 41 11.92 2.57 -10.77
C VAL A 41 11.44 1.12 -10.83
N PHE A 42 10.16 0.90 -11.14
CA PHE A 42 9.54 -0.42 -11.05
C PHE A 42 8.83 -0.87 -12.32
N ASN A 43 9.12 -2.09 -12.77
CA ASN A 43 8.49 -2.72 -13.94
C ASN A 43 8.55 -1.88 -15.25
N ALA A 44 9.56 -1.01 -15.35
CA ALA A 44 9.95 -0.14 -16.46
C ALA A 44 8.85 0.69 -17.17
N THR A 45 8.93 2.02 -17.00
CA THR A 45 8.85 2.97 -18.13
C THR A 45 10.29 3.27 -18.56
N GLU A 46 10.64 3.00 -19.81
CA GLU A 46 11.99 3.08 -20.37
C GLU A 46 12.65 4.45 -20.17
N HIS A 47 13.51 4.56 -19.15
CA HIS A 47 14.49 5.63 -19.05
C HIS A 47 15.87 5.00 -18.91
N GLN A 48 16.67 5.11 -19.97
CA GLN A 48 18.05 4.65 -20.00
C GLN A 48 18.97 5.79 -19.59
N ALA A 49 19.15 5.95 -18.27
CA ALA A 49 20.19 6.80 -17.70
C ALA A 49 20.99 5.95 -16.72
N ASP A 50 22.31 6.15 -16.67
CA ASP A 50 23.24 5.31 -15.89
C ASP A 50 22.93 5.27 -14.38
N ASN A 51 22.19 6.26 -13.88
CA ASN A 51 21.80 6.36 -12.48
C ASN A 51 20.38 5.87 -12.19
N VAL A 52 19.68 5.26 -13.16
CA VAL A 52 18.30 4.76 -13.01
C VAL A 52 18.30 3.24 -12.92
N ILE A 53 18.16 2.71 -11.71
CA ILE A 53 18.06 1.27 -11.43
C ILE A 53 16.60 0.83 -11.57
N ASN A 54 16.34 -0.19 -12.37
CA ASN A 54 14.99 -0.75 -12.52
C ASN A 54 14.86 -2.08 -11.77
N ILE A 55 13.81 -2.17 -10.95
CA ILE A 55 13.44 -3.35 -10.17
C ILE A 55 12.12 -3.92 -10.71
N CYS A 56 12.14 -5.18 -11.13
CA CYS A 56 10.95 -5.90 -11.55
C CYS A 56 10.60 -7.00 -10.56
N ASN A 57 9.33 -7.37 -10.53
CA ASN A 57 8.92 -8.66 -9.96
C ASN A 57 9.62 -9.77 -10.75
N GLY A 58 10.34 -10.65 -10.06
CA GLY A 58 11.22 -11.62 -10.67
C GLY A 58 10.49 -12.61 -11.58
N PRO A 59 9.42 -13.30 -11.12
CA PRO A 59 8.55 -14.10 -11.99
C PRO A 59 8.05 -13.37 -13.24
N TYR A 60 7.65 -12.10 -13.11
CA TYR A 60 7.23 -11.28 -14.26
C TYR A 60 8.38 -11.03 -15.25
N ALA A 61 9.61 -10.90 -14.75
CA ALA A 61 10.82 -10.74 -15.56
C ALA A 61 11.45 -12.07 -16.02
N GLY A 62 10.82 -13.22 -15.77
CA GLY A 62 11.38 -14.54 -16.07
C GLY A 62 12.60 -14.92 -15.22
N SER A 63 12.82 -14.23 -14.09
CA SER A 63 13.90 -14.49 -13.14
C SER A 63 13.51 -15.62 -12.17
N PRO A 64 14.45 -16.49 -11.77
CA PRO A 64 14.22 -17.48 -10.72
C PRO A 64 14.20 -16.86 -9.31
N HIS A 65 14.59 -15.58 -9.17
CA HIS A 65 14.58 -14.86 -7.91
C HIS A 65 13.27 -14.08 -7.72
N ALA A 66 12.97 -13.62 -6.50
CA ALA A 66 11.79 -12.81 -6.23
C ALA A 66 11.85 -11.41 -6.88
N PHE A 67 13.07 -10.90 -7.11
CA PHE A 67 13.33 -9.62 -7.76
C PHE A 67 14.26 -9.80 -8.94
N ALA A 68 14.07 -9.01 -9.98
CA ALA A 68 15.03 -8.81 -11.04
C ALA A 68 15.49 -7.35 -11.03
N VAL A 69 16.79 -7.12 -11.06
CA VAL A 69 17.39 -5.80 -11.00
C VAL A 69 18.18 -5.57 -12.28
N SER A 70 18.14 -4.36 -12.81
CA SER A 70 18.84 -3.98 -14.03
C SER A 70 19.43 -2.58 -13.92
N ASN A 71 20.44 -2.31 -14.74
CA ASN A 71 21.13 -1.03 -14.83
C ASN A 71 21.86 -0.61 -13.52
N THR A 72 22.56 -1.58 -12.93
CA THR A 72 23.46 -1.38 -11.78
C THR A 72 24.71 -2.27 -11.96
N PRO A 73 25.90 -1.83 -11.54
CA PRO A 73 27.11 -2.66 -11.61
C PRO A 73 27.14 -3.83 -10.61
N ASP A 74 26.29 -3.81 -9.57
CA ASP A 74 26.17 -4.88 -8.56
C ASP A 74 24.70 -5.27 -8.35
N ASP A 75 24.14 -5.96 -9.34
CA ASP A 75 22.75 -6.43 -9.33
C ASP A 75 22.55 -7.57 -8.32
N GLN A 76 23.51 -8.47 -8.20
CA GLN A 76 23.44 -9.63 -7.32
C GLN A 76 23.36 -9.24 -5.84
N GLN A 77 24.18 -8.30 -5.38
CA GLN A 77 24.11 -7.85 -3.99
C GLN A 77 22.77 -7.19 -3.70
N LEU A 78 22.28 -6.33 -4.59
CA LEU A 78 21.00 -5.65 -4.40
C LEU A 78 19.83 -6.65 -4.41
N ILE A 79 19.82 -7.65 -5.30
CA ILE A 79 18.83 -8.74 -5.31
C ILE A 79 18.86 -9.49 -3.96
N ALA A 80 20.04 -9.82 -3.44
CA ALA A 80 20.18 -10.53 -2.17
C ALA A 80 19.61 -9.72 -1.00
N LEU A 81 19.90 -8.41 -0.94
CA LEU A 81 19.39 -7.52 0.10
C LEU A 81 17.87 -7.34 0.03
N LEU A 82 17.30 -7.13 -1.16
CA LEU A 82 15.85 -7.06 -1.36
C LEU A 82 15.17 -8.37 -0.93
N THR A 83 15.76 -9.51 -1.30
CA THR A 83 15.27 -10.85 -0.93
C THR A 83 15.33 -11.09 0.58
N GLN A 84 16.30 -10.50 1.28
CA GLN A 84 16.41 -10.60 2.74
C GLN A 84 15.37 -9.73 3.47
N VAL A 85 15.05 -8.55 2.94
CA VAL A 85 14.09 -7.61 3.55
C VAL A 85 12.64 -8.07 3.37
N ALA A 86 12.29 -8.63 2.21
CA ALA A 86 10.90 -8.94 1.88
C ALA A 86 10.18 -9.85 2.90
N PRO A 87 10.77 -10.95 3.42
CA PRO A 87 10.13 -11.79 4.43
C PRO A 87 9.82 -11.08 5.75
N THR A 88 10.63 -10.09 6.15
CA THR A 88 10.36 -9.29 7.37
C THR A 88 9.13 -8.40 7.20
N LEU A 89 8.91 -7.88 5.99
CA LEU A 89 7.71 -7.13 5.67
C LEU A 89 6.49 -8.04 5.51
N GLU A 90 6.66 -9.20 4.86
CA GLU A 90 5.62 -10.22 4.70
C GLU A 90 5.01 -10.63 6.06
N GLN A 91 5.85 -10.86 7.08
CA GLN A 91 5.38 -11.18 8.43
C GLN A 91 4.48 -10.11 9.04
N GLN A 92 4.70 -8.83 8.71
CA GLN A 92 3.93 -7.69 9.23
C GLN A 92 2.69 -7.36 8.38
N LEU A 93 2.70 -7.77 7.11
CA LEU A 93 1.63 -7.52 6.14
C LEU A 93 0.65 -8.70 6.03
N HIS A 94 1.09 -9.90 6.42
CA HIS A 94 0.43 -11.17 6.14
C HIS A 94 0.14 -11.38 4.64
N CYS A 95 1.00 -10.82 3.78
CA CYS A 95 1.05 -11.03 2.33
C CYS A 95 2.43 -10.64 1.79
N TRP A 96 2.81 -11.14 0.61
CA TRP A 96 4.04 -10.71 -0.04
C TRP A 96 4.01 -9.20 -0.37
N PRO A 97 5.06 -8.44 0.01
CA PRO A 97 5.10 -6.98 -0.19
C PRO A 97 5.36 -6.59 -1.65
N SER A 98 4.90 -5.40 -2.04
CA SER A 98 5.29 -4.78 -3.30
C SER A 98 6.79 -4.48 -3.34
N SER A 99 7.40 -4.58 -4.53
CA SER A 99 8.81 -4.21 -4.74
C SER A 99 9.09 -2.75 -4.35
N GLY A 100 8.08 -1.88 -4.46
CA GLY A 100 8.15 -0.48 -4.03
C GLY A 100 8.44 -0.36 -2.54
N LEU A 101 7.62 -0.99 -1.69
CA LEU A 101 7.82 -0.95 -0.25
C LEU A 101 9.14 -1.61 0.18
N VAL A 102 9.48 -2.76 -0.40
CA VAL A 102 10.74 -3.46 -0.09
C VAL A 102 11.94 -2.56 -0.38
N THR A 103 11.92 -1.85 -1.51
CA THR A 103 12.97 -0.91 -1.89
C THR A 103 13.02 0.28 -0.94
N CYS A 104 11.88 0.90 -0.61
CA CYS A 104 11.83 2.01 0.35
C CYS A 104 12.35 1.60 1.73
N PHE A 105 12.01 0.39 2.21
CA PHE A 105 12.50 -0.11 3.49
C PHE A 105 14.01 -0.34 3.46
N LEU A 106 14.54 -1.01 2.42
CA LEU A 106 15.98 -1.20 2.28
C LEU A 106 16.73 0.14 2.22
N MET A 107 16.21 1.09 1.43
CA MET A 107 16.83 2.40 1.26
C MET A 107 16.69 3.28 2.50
N SER A 108 15.69 3.10 3.35
CA SER A 108 15.64 3.79 4.65
C SER A 108 16.83 3.45 5.56
N ILE A 109 17.44 2.27 5.37
CA ILE A 109 18.60 1.80 6.14
C ILE A 109 19.91 2.24 5.46
N LEU A 110 19.99 2.13 4.13
CA LEU A 110 21.23 2.34 3.38
C LEU A 110 21.47 3.79 2.94
N ALA A 111 20.40 4.55 2.70
CA ALA A 111 20.51 5.89 2.15
C ALA A 111 20.67 6.96 3.24
N SER A 112 21.46 7.98 2.94
CA SER A 112 21.57 9.17 3.80
C SER A 112 20.40 10.12 3.58
N ASP A 113 19.92 10.22 2.34
CA ASP A 113 18.74 11.00 1.95
C ASP A 113 17.89 10.18 0.98
N MET A 114 16.59 10.04 1.27
CA MET A 114 15.65 9.32 0.40
C MET A 114 14.45 10.19 0.05
N THR A 115 14.18 10.36 -1.24
CA THR A 115 12.95 10.99 -1.74
C THR A 115 12.08 9.96 -2.44
N VAL A 116 10.79 9.91 -2.11
CA VAL A 116 9.83 9.01 -2.76
C VAL A 116 8.78 9.82 -3.51
N GLN A 117 8.61 9.51 -4.79
CA GLN A 117 7.69 10.20 -5.71
C GLN A 117 6.72 9.19 -6.32
N ARG A 118 5.54 9.69 -6.76
CA ARG A 118 4.56 8.91 -7.54
C ARG A 118 4.17 7.56 -6.90
N MET A 119 4.14 7.51 -5.57
CA MET A 119 3.82 6.30 -4.81
C MET A 119 2.98 6.66 -3.60
N SER A 120 1.66 6.66 -3.71
CA SER A 120 0.77 6.89 -2.55
C SER A 120 0.48 5.62 -1.75
N LEU A 121 0.84 4.46 -2.32
CA LEU A 121 0.41 3.12 -1.90
C LEU A 121 -1.12 2.99 -1.85
N MET A 122 -1.82 3.72 -2.73
CA MET A 122 -3.28 3.71 -2.84
C MET A 122 -3.72 3.62 -4.30
N PRO A 123 -3.33 2.55 -5.04
CA PRO A 123 -3.90 2.34 -6.37
C PRO A 123 -5.41 2.07 -6.25
N SER A 124 -6.15 2.55 -7.25
CA SER A 124 -7.60 2.40 -7.32
C SER A 124 -7.99 0.93 -7.47
N LEU A 125 -9.03 0.52 -6.74
CA LEU A 125 -9.74 -0.75 -6.93
C LEU A 125 -10.99 -0.59 -7.80
N LYS A 126 -11.26 0.59 -8.35
CA LYS A 126 -12.40 0.79 -9.25
C LYS A 126 -12.21 -0.04 -10.51
N ARG A 127 -13.14 -0.96 -10.74
CA ARG A 127 -13.13 -1.77 -11.97
C ARG A 127 -13.78 -1.00 -13.10
N SER A 128 -13.31 -1.25 -14.32
CA SER A 128 -14.01 -0.80 -15.52
C SER A 128 -15.15 -1.76 -15.86
N ARG A 129 -16.21 -1.27 -16.50
CA ARG A 129 -17.35 -2.10 -16.96
C ARG A 129 -16.94 -3.19 -17.95
N VAL A 130 -15.80 -3.02 -18.63
CA VAL A 130 -15.31 -3.98 -19.63
C VAL A 130 -14.55 -5.15 -19.02
N LEU A 131 -14.17 -5.07 -17.75
CA LEU A 131 -13.41 -6.11 -17.05
C LEU A 131 -14.37 -7.16 -16.49
N SER A 132 -14.27 -8.40 -16.96
CA SER A 132 -15.15 -9.50 -16.54
C SER A 132 -14.89 -9.93 -15.09
N GLU A 133 -15.85 -10.57 -14.43
CA GLU A 133 -15.72 -11.02 -13.03
C GLU A 133 -14.59 -12.06 -12.83
N GLN A 134 -14.19 -12.76 -13.90
CA GLN A 134 -13.05 -13.71 -13.89
C GLN A 134 -11.69 -13.00 -13.94
N GLU A 135 -11.66 -11.73 -14.35
CA GLU A 135 -10.46 -10.93 -14.40
C GLU A 135 -10.30 -10.10 -13.12
N TYR A 136 -9.06 -9.99 -12.64
CA TYR A 136 -8.73 -9.24 -11.44
C TYR A 136 -7.91 -7.99 -11.78
N LEU A 137 -8.00 -6.97 -10.92
CA LEU A 137 -7.16 -5.79 -11.06
C LEU A 137 -5.72 -6.15 -10.64
N PRO A 138 -4.68 -5.81 -11.43
CA PRO A 138 -3.30 -6.13 -11.06
C PRO A 138 -2.88 -5.59 -9.69
N CYS A 139 -3.47 -4.47 -9.26
CA CYS A 139 -3.18 -3.89 -7.95
C CYS A 139 -3.74 -4.71 -6.79
N MET A 140 -4.76 -5.56 -6.95
CA MET A 140 -5.40 -6.19 -5.78
C MET A 140 -4.57 -7.30 -5.13
N VAL A 141 -3.38 -7.62 -5.66
CA VAL A 141 -2.50 -8.68 -5.13
C VAL A 141 -1.67 -8.26 -3.91
N HIS A 142 -1.71 -6.97 -3.55
CA HIS A 142 -0.94 -6.43 -2.43
C HIS A 142 -1.86 -5.86 -1.36
N ASN A 143 -1.48 -6.04 -0.10
CA ASN A 143 -2.08 -5.36 1.04
C ASN A 143 -1.65 -3.88 1.09
N TRP A 144 -2.20 -3.06 0.19
CA TRP A 144 -1.83 -1.65 0.08
C TRP A 144 -2.07 -0.83 1.36
N LEU A 145 -3.14 -1.12 2.10
CA LEU A 145 -3.41 -0.44 3.37
C LEU A 145 -2.36 -0.80 4.42
N GLY A 146 -1.95 -2.07 4.49
CA GLY A 146 -0.84 -2.50 5.34
C GLY A 146 0.49 -1.92 4.91
N GLU A 147 0.79 -1.91 3.61
CA GLU A 147 2.02 -1.31 3.09
C GLU A 147 2.10 0.17 3.43
N ARG A 148 0.98 0.88 3.29
CA ARG A 148 0.84 2.28 3.66
C ARG A 148 1.06 2.50 5.15
N ARG A 149 0.49 1.65 6.02
CA ARG A 149 0.73 1.70 7.47
C ARG A 149 2.22 1.56 7.80
N LEU A 150 2.93 0.63 7.17
CA LEU A 150 4.37 0.45 7.37
C LEU A 150 5.18 1.64 6.83
N ALA A 151 4.83 2.15 5.65
CA ALA A 151 5.46 3.33 5.06
C ALA A 151 5.30 4.59 5.92
N LEU A 152 4.14 4.77 6.58
CA LEU A 152 3.92 5.88 7.51
C LEU A 152 4.89 5.76 8.69
N GLY A 153 5.07 4.56 9.22
CA GLY A 153 6.09 4.28 10.24
C GLY A 153 7.49 4.67 9.79
N LEU A 154 7.89 4.28 8.57
CA LEU A 154 9.19 4.66 7.99
C LEU A 154 9.36 6.19 7.92
N GLN A 155 8.45 6.89 7.24
CA GLN A 155 8.56 8.34 7.04
C GLN A 155 8.55 9.11 8.37
N LEU A 156 7.72 8.70 9.33
CA LEU A 156 7.56 9.44 10.58
C LEU A 156 8.72 9.26 11.55
N THR A 157 9.43 8.12 11.48
CA THR A 157 10.57 7.79 12.36
C THR A 157 11.93 8.12 11.75
N ASN A 158 11.99 8.42 10.45
CA ASN A 158 13.24 8.69 9.74
C ASN A 158 13.20 10.07 9.07
N PRO A 159 13.88 11.09 9.66
CA PRO A 159 13.81 12.47 9.17
C PRO A 159 14.45 12.67 7.79
N HIS A 160 15.29 11.75 7.34
CA HIS A 160 15.92 11.77 6.02
C HIS A 160 15.02 11.25 4.89
N ILE A 161 13.80 10.81 5.21
CA ILE A 161 12.84 10.32 4.23
C ILE A 161 11.81 11.41 3.89
N SER A 162 11.82 11.84 2.62
CA SER A 162 10.81 12.72 2.06
C SER A 162 9.84 11.92 1.19
N TRP A 163 8.62 11.72 1.69
CA TRP A 163 7.58 10.96 0.97
C TRP A 163 6.24 11.72 0.95
N PRO A 164 6.15 12.86 0.25
CA PRO A 164 4.97 13.73 0.30
C PRO A 164 3.69 13.05 -0.19
N GLY A 165 3.79 12.19 -1.22
CA GLY A 165 2.64 11.46 -1.77
C GLY A 165 2.02 10.43 -0.82
N LEU A 166 2.67 10.14 0.32
CA LEU A 166 2.12 9.28 1.34
C LEU A 166 1.12 10.02 2.23
N LEU A 167 1.18 11.35 2.39
CA LEU A 167 0.28 12.05 3.29
C LEU A 167 -1.06 12.37 2.60
N ILE A 168 -2.17 12.04 3.25
CA ILE A 168 -3.51 12.44 2.83
C ILE A 168 -3.81 13.81 3.44
N ASP A 169 -4.06 14.79 2.57
CA ASP A 169 -4.68 16.05 2.97
C ASP A 169 -6.17 15.81 3.20
N GLN A 170 -6.69 16.28 4.33
CA GLN A 170 -8.12 16.17 4.64
C GLN A 170 -8.98 16.87 3.58
N ALA A 171 -8.49 17.96 2.98
CA ALA A 171 -9.18 18.68 1.90
C ALA A 171 -9.22 17.89 0.58
N ALA A 172 -8.40 16.85 0.42
CA ALA A 172 -8.39 15.98 -0.75
C ALA A 172 -9.39 14.81 -0.64
N ILE A 173 -9.97 14.59 0.54
CA ILE A 173 -11.11 13.68 0.70
C ILE A 173 -12.31 14.41 0.10
N PRO A 174 -12.98 13.87 -0.94
CA PRO A 174 -14.09 14.57 -1.57
C PRO A 174 -15.08 15.05 -0.50
N GLU A 175 -15.31 16.36 -0.41
CA GLU A 175 -16.37 16.98 0.41
C GLU A 175 -17.78 16.61 -0.08
N GLU A 176 -17.91 15.62 -0.98
CA GLU A 176 -19.13 15.30 -1.69
C GLU A 176 -20.22 14.75 -0.74
N LEU A 177 -21.02 15.71 -0.30
CA LEU A 177 -22.48 15.70 -0.11
C LEU A 177 -23.03 15.24 1.25
N ASN A 178 -23.23 16.26 2.10
CA ASN A 178 -24.55 16.79 2.53
C ASN A 178 -24.64 16.93 4.07
N THR A 179 -24.32 18.13 4.56
CA THR A 179 -24.44 18.55 5.97
C THR A 179 -25.89 18.71 6.47
N GLN A 180 -26.88 18.13 5.76
CA GLN A 180 -28.30 18.21 6.11
C GLN A 180 -29.02 16.86 6.22
N ALA A 181 -28.37 15.73 5.97
CA ALA A 181 -28.94 14.43 6.29
C ALA A 181 -28.59 14.06 7.74
N GLU A 182 -29.58 13.64 8.53
CA GLU A 182 -29.32 12.92 9.78
C GLU A 182 -28.33 11.80 9.47
N GLN A 183 -27.12 11.91 10.04
CA GLN A 183 -26.12 10.89 9.81
C GLN A 183 -26.61 9.61 10.48
N PRO A 184 -26.67 8.49 9.75
CA PRO A 184 -27.00 7.21 10.37
C PRO A 184 -26.04 6.93 11.52
N ASP A 185 -26.56 6.55 12.69
CA ASP A 185 -25.75 6.01 13.79
C ASP A 185 -25.28 4.59 13.41
N ILE A 186 -24.34 4.54 12.47
CA ILE A 186 -23.75 3.33 11.93
C ILE A 186 -22.30 3.29 12.36
N ASN A 187 -21.90 2.29 13.13
CA ASN A 187 -20.49 1.99 13.34
C ASN A 187 -19.92 1.38 12.05
N PRO A 188 -19.01 2.06 11.31
CA PRO A 188 -18.53 1.58 10.04
C PRO A 188 -17.74 0.27 10.15
N PHE A 189 -17.06 0.04 11.28
CA PHE A 189 -16.31 -1.19 11.52
C PHE A 189 -17.23 -2.37 11.84
N GLU A 190 -18.39 -2.15 12.47
CA GLU A 190 -19.38 -3.21 12.62
C GLU A 190 -19.93 -3.67 11.27
N VAL A 191 -20.26 -2.73 10.37
CA VAL A 191 -20.71 -3.07 9.02
C VAL A 191 -19.61 -3.80 8.25
N LEU A 192 -18.38 -3.29 8.29
CA LEU A 192 -17.27 -3.78 7.48
C LEU A 192 -16.70 -5.12 7.98
N LEU A 193 -16.56 -5.31 9.30
CA LEU A 193 -15.78 -6.41 9.88
C LEU A 193 -16.62 -7.56 10.46
N SER A 194 -17.89 -7.34 10.80
CA SER A 194 -18.67 -8.34 11.58
C SER A 194 -18.77 -9.70 10.91
N ASP A 195 -19.02 -9.77 9.59
CA ASP A 195 -19.08 -11.06 8.88
C ASP A 195 -17.69 -11.71 8.77
N PHE A 196 -16.65 -10.90 8.51
CA PHE A 196 -15.27 -11.39 8.43
C PHE A 196 -14.80 -12.02 9.74
N ILE A 197 -14.98 -11.31 10.87
CA ILE A 197 -14.62 -11.80 12.20
C ILE A 197 -15.42 -13.05 12.55
N ARG A 198 -16.73 -13.04 12.28
CA ARG A 198 -17.59 -14.20 12.54
C ARG A 198 -17.12 -15.44 11.78
N ARG A 199 -16.80 -15.31 10.48
CA ARG A 199 -16.33 -16.41 9.64
C ARG A 199 -14.96 -16.90 10.05
N ARG A 200 -14.06 -16.01 10.48
CA ARG A 200 -12.74 -16.37 10.99
C ARG A 200 -12.83 -17.14 12.30
N ASN A 201 -13.78 -16.80 13.16
CA ASN A 201 -13.96 -17.41 14.48
C ASN A 201 -14.87 -18.65 14.47
N SER A 202 -15.58 -18.91 13.38
CA SER A 202 -16.48 -20.05 13.25
C SER A 202 -15.90 -21.05 12.26
N ASP A 203 -15.50 -22.23 12.72
CA ASP A 203 -15.09 -23.38 11.86
C ASP A 203 -16.23 -23.95 10.98
N VAL A 204 -17.37 -23.26 10.88
CA VAL A 204 -18.61 -23.75 10.27
C VAL A 204 -19.16 -22.72 9.29
N LYS A 205 -19.51 -23.19 8.08
CA LYS A 205 -20.29 -22.40 7.11
C LYS A 205 -21.57 -21.89 7.80
N PRO A 206 -21.79 -20.56 7.91
CA PRO A 206 -22.97 -20.05 8.56
C PRO A 206 -24.22 -20.50 7.80
N THR A 207 -25.11 -21.22 8.48
CA THR A 207 -26.49 -21.41 8.05
C THR A 207 -27.24 -20.09 8.28
N TYR A 208 -27.71 -19.48 7.20
CA TYR A 208 -28.31 -18.15 7.23
C TYR A 208 -29.61 -18.15 8.06
N HIS A 209 -29.54 -17.65 9.29
CA HIS A 209 -30.70 -17.16 10.05
C HIS A 209 -30.47 -15.68 10.34
N ILE A 210 -31.13 -14.83 9.55
CA ILE A 210 -30.96 -13.37 9.57
C ILE A 210 -31.50 -12.81 10.90
N GLY A 211 -30.60 -12.60 11.86
CA GLY A 211 -30.85 -11.66 12.96
C GLY A 211 -30.74 -10.22 12.46
N THR A 212 -31.41 -9.27 13.11
CA THR A 212 -31.42 -7.84 12.74
C THR A 212 -30.02 -7.21 12.70
N SER A 213 -29.09 -7.65 13.55
CA SER A 213 -27.68 -7.21 13.52
C SER A 213 -26.88 -7.83 12.35
N GLN A 214 -27.27 -8.99 11.82
CA GLN A 214 -26.63 -9.59 10.65
C GLN A 214 -27.06 -8.97 9.32
N ALA A 215 -28.22 -8.29 9.30
CA ALA A 215 -28.74 -7.64 8.10
C ALA A 215 -27.91 -6.42 7.66
N LEU A 216 -27.12 -5.83 8.56
CA LEU A 216 -26.33 -4.63 8.29
C LEU A 216 -24.82 -4.91 8.12
N ALA A 217 -24.40 -6.17 8.02
CA ALA A 217 -23.00 -6.50 7.78
C ALA A 217 -22.71 -6.67 6.27
N LEU A 218 -21.55 -6.20 5.83
CA LEU A 218 -20.98 -6.54 4.53
C LEU A 218 -20.71 -8.06 4.49
N GLN A 219 -21.22 -8.74 3.48
CA GLN A 219 -20.97 -10.17 3.28
C GLN A 219 -19.59 -10.36 2.67
N VAL A 220 -18.70 -10.96 3.46
CA VAL A 220 -17.30 -11.24 3.10
C VAL A 220 -17.23 -12.68 2.61
N THR A 221 -17.62 -12.86 1.35
CA THR A 221 -17.66 -14.16 0.66
C THR A 221 -17.17 -14.01 -0.78
N SER A 222 -16.78 -15.12 -1.41
CA SER A 222 -16.44 -15.14 -2.83
C SER A 222 -17.66 -15.27 -3.75
N GLU A 223 -18.78 -15.76 -3.24
CA GLU A 223 -20.04 -15.85 -3.98
C GLU A 223 -20.77 -14.52 -3.98
N ARG A 224 -21.55 -14.26 -5.04
CA ARG A 224 -22.41 -13.08 -5.08
C ARG A 224 -23.43 -13.17 -3.94
N PRO A 225 -23.61 -12.11 -3.14
CA PRO A 225 -24.54 -12.13 -2.01
C PRO A 225 -25.98 -12.34 -2.48
N ALA A 226 -26.80 -12.96 -1.64
CA ALA A 226 -28.22 -13.21 -1.94
C ALA A 226 -29.05 -11.92 -2.11
N GLN A 227 -28.61 -10.82 -1.48
CA GLN A 227 -29.24 -9.51 -1.54
C GLN A 227 -28.21 -8.46 -2.01
N PRO A 228 -27.82 -8.45 -3.29
CA PRO A 228 -26.75 -7.58 -3.79
C PRO A 228 -27.09 -6.10 -3.65
N ASP A 229 -28.36 -5.71 -3.84
CA ASP A 229 -28.79 -4.31 -3.72
C ASP A 229 -28.58 -3.75 -2.30
N LEU A 230 -28.86 -4.55 -1.27
CA LEU A 230 -28.58 -4.18 0.11
C LEU A 230 -27.07 -4.02 0.35
N GLN A 231 -26.26 -4.91 -0.22
CA GLN A 231 -24.81 -4.87 -0.05
C GLN A 231 -24.18 -3.67 -0.78
N TYR A 232 -24.69 -3.32 -1.97
CA TYR A 232 -24.30 -2.08 -2.65
C TYR A 232 -24.71 -0.84 -1.83
N ALA A 233 -25.90 -0.84 -1.22
CA ALA A 233 -26.34 0.26 -0.35
C ALA A 233 -25.46 0.40 0.89
N LEU A 234 -25.01 -0.71 1.51
CA LEU A 234 -24.06 -0.68 2.63
C LEU A 234 -22.71 -0.11 2.22
N LEU A 235 -22.15 -0.55 1.08
CA LEU A 235 -20.89 -0.01 0.56
C LEU A 235 -21.00 1.48 0.22
N ALA A 236 -22.12 1.89 -0.39
CA ALA A 236 -22.39 3.29 -0.69
C ALA A 236 -22.53 4.13 0.59
N ALA A 237 -23.21 3.61 1.62
CA ALA A 237 -23.32 4.28 2.91
C ALA A 237 -21.94 4.47 3.54
N LEU A 238 -21.14 3.39 3.62
CA LEU A 238 -19.77 3.43 4.15
C LEU A 238 -18.88 4.42 3.40
N SER A 239 -18.95 4.46 2.06
CA SER A 239 -18.13 5.35 1.24
C SER A 239 -18.47 6.84 1.38
N ASN A 240 -19.63 7.15 1.96
CA ASN A 240 -20.14 8.52 2.13
C ASN A 240 -20.10 8.99 3.60
N LEU A 241 -19.68 8.14 4.54
CA LEU A 241 -19.50 8.55 5.94
C LEU A 241 -18.32 9.54 6.05
N PRO A 242 -18.43 10.63 6.83
CA PRO A 242 -17.31 11.52 7.04
C PRO A 242 -16.12 10.81 7.70
N SER A 243 -14.90 11.22 7.37
CA SER A 243 -13.68 10.67 8.01
C SER A 243 -13.69 10.83 9.53
N VAL A 244 -14.34 11.86 10.07
CA VAL A 244 -14.47 12.07 11.53
C VAL A 244 -15.27 10.92 12.18
N HIS A 245 -16.25 10.40 11.45
CA HIS A 245 -17.09 9.30 11.89
C HIS A 245 -16.32 7.98 11.85
N TRP A 246 -15.51 7.75 10.81
CA TRP A 246 -14.57 6.63 10.80
C TRP A 246 -13.58 6.71 11.98
N LEU A 247 -13.03 7.90 12.26
CA LEU A 247 -12.09 8.10 13.37
C LEU A 247 -12.71 7.83 14.73
N SER A 248 -13.98 8.18 14.97
CA SER A 248 -14.61 8.02 16.29
C SER A 248 -14.77 6.57 16.73
N TYR A 249 -14.77 5.62 15.78
CA TYR A 249 -14.85 4.18 16.06
C TYR A 249 -13.55 3.43 15.78
N ALA A 250 -12.55 4.07 15.14
CA ALA A 250 -11.33 3.38 14.75
C ALA A 250 -10.50 2.95 15.96
N THR A 251 -10.07 1.70 15.95
CA THR A 251 -8.98 1.20 16.79
C THR A 251 -7.84 0.71 15.90
N GLN A 252 -6.63 0.57 16.46
CA GLN A 252 -5.50 0.03 15.71
C GLN A 252 -5.77 -1.40 15.24
N ASP A 253 -6.40 -2.23 16.06
CA ASP A 253 -6.73 -3.62 15.74
C ASP A 253 -7.78 -3.72 14.63
N ASP A 254 -8.79 -2.85 14.65
CA ASP A 254 -9.81 -2.79 13.59
C ASP A 254 -9.21 -2.35 12.25
N LEU A 255 -8.32 -1.35 12.27
CA LEU A 255 -7.62 -0.90 11.07
C LEU A 255 -6.76 -2.01 10.46
N ILE A 256 -5.99 -2.73 11.29
CA ILE A 256 -5.18 -3.87 10.83
C ILE A 256 -6.08 -5.00 10.32
N THR A 257 -7.19 -5.29 11.00
CA THR A 257 -8.13 -6.32 10.57
C THR A 257 -8.79 -5.97 9.24
N ALA A 258 -9.12 -4.70 9.01
CA ALA A 258 -9.72 -4.21 7.78
C ALA A 258 -8.79 -4.35 6.56
N GLU A 259 -7.47 -4.33 6.74
CA GLU A 259 -6.49 -4.49 5.65
C GLU A 259 -6.75 -5.78 4.83
N ALA A 260 -7.09 -6.87 5.51
CA ALA A 260 -7.36 -8.19 4.91
C ALA A 260 -8.57 -8.23 3.97
N LEU A 261 -9.40 -7.18 3.95
CA LEU A 261 -10.60 -7.12 3.12
C LEU A 261 -10.34 -6.59 1.70
N PHE A 262 -9.17 -6.00 1.44
CA PHE A 262 -8.92 -5.21 0.23
C PHE A 262 -7.85 -5.80 -0.71
N TYR A 263 -7.44 -7.05 -0.49
CA TYR A 263 -6.50 -7.74 -1.36
C TYR A 263 -6.82 -9.22 -1.49
N ASN A 264 -6.26 -9.84 -2.53
CA ASN A 264 -6.14 -11.27 -2.70
C ASN A 264 -4.78 -11.52 -3.35
N GLU A 265 -3.84 -12.09 -2.59
CA GLU A 265 -2.46 -12.31 -3.03
C GLU A 265 -2.35 -13.31 -4.18
N HIS A 266 -3.28 -14.26 -4.27
CA HIS A 266 -3.24 -15.36 -5.24
C HIS A 266 -4.56 -15.48 -6.01
N PRO A 267 -4.98 -14.45 -6.77
CA PRO A 267 -6.29 -14.44 -7.43
C PRO A 267 -6.43 -15.48 -8.54
N GLN A 268 -5.33 -16.11 -8.97
CA GLN A 268 -5.34 -17.19 -9.95
C GLN A 268 -5.70 -18.55 -9.32
N THR A 269 -5.48 -18.73 -8.02
CA THR A 269 -5.72 -20.00 -7.31
C THR A 269 -6.73 -19.88 -6.17
N GLN A 270 -6.98 -18.66 -5.69
CA GLN A 270 -7.92 -18.34 -4.62
C GLN A 270 -8.99 -17.38 -5.13
N THR A 271 -10.25 -17.69 -4.83
CA THR A 271 -11.37 -16.80 -5.20
C THR A 271 -11.37 -15.55 -4.33
N SER A 272 -11.49 -14.39 -4.96
CA SER A 272 -11.58 -13.10 -4.27
C SER A 272 -12.94 -12.90 -3.63
N TYR A 273 -13.03 -11.99 -2.67
CA TYR A 273 -14.32 -11.48 -2.23
C TYR A 273 -15.09 -10.85 -3.38
N TRP A 274 -16.38 -11.11 -3.44
CA TRP A 274 -17.25 -10.73 -4.58
C TRP A 274 -17.12 -9.24 -4.91
N TYR A 275 -17.01 -8.37 -3.90
CA TYR A 275 -16.93 -6.92 -4.09
C TYR A 275 -15.61 -6.44 -4.71
N LEU A 276 -14.54 -7.26 -4.70
CA LEU A 276 -13.27 -6.98 -5.37
C LEU A 276 -13.32 -7.27 -6.88
N VAL A 277 -14.30 -8.07 -7.33
CA VAL A 277 -14.46 -8.49 -8.73
C VAL A 277 -15.77 -8.00 -9.36
N ASP A 278 -16.68 -7.46 -8.55
CA ASP A 278 -17.93 -6.83 -9.00
C ASP A 278 -17.70 -5.36 -9.42
N TYR A 279 -18.17 -5.01 -10.63
CA TYR A 279 -18.04 -3.66 -11.15
C TYR A 279 -18.69 -2.61 -10.25
N GLN A 280 -19.93 -2.82 -9.80
CA GLN A 280 -20.70 -1.84 -9.05
C GLN A 280 -20.18 -1.68 -7.63
N ALA A 281 -19.86 -2.78 -6.94
CA ALA A 281 -19.32 -2.77 -5.58
C ALA A 281 -17.95 -2.07 -5.53
N SER A 282 -17.09 -2.36 -6.51
CA SER A 282 -15.73 -1.83 -6.55
C SER A 282 -15.66 -0.30 -6.65
N GLN A 283 -16.74 0.36 -7.09
CA GLN A 283 -16.80 1.83 -7.20
C GLN A 283 -16.70 2.54 -5.84
N PHE A 284 -17.10 1.86 -4.76
CA PHE A 284 -17.14 2.42 -3.42
C PHE A 284 -15.85 2.18 -2.61
N LEU A 285 -15.05 1.18 -3.01
CA LEU A 285 -13.92 0.70 -2.21
C LEU A 285 -12.82 1.75 -2.04
N ASP A 286 -12.57 2.59 -3.03
CA ASP A 286 -11.53 3.61 -2.96
C ASP A 286 -11.80 4.60 -1.83
N ASN A 287 -13.04 5.10 -1.70
CA ASN A 287 -13.39 6.05 -0.64
C ASN A 287 -13.28 5.40 0.74
N ILE A 288 -13.80 4.18 0.89
CA ILE A 288 -13.68 3.40 2.13
C ILE A 288 -12.20 3.23 2.52
N ARG A 289 -11.35 2.81 1.56
CA ARG A 289 -9.91 2.69 1.79
C ARG A 289 -9.27 4.03 2.14
N HIS A 290 -9.69 5.15 1.54
CA HIS A 290 -9.17 6.47 1.89
C HIS A 290 -9.50 6.85 3.34
N HIS A 291 -10.71 6.55 3.82
CA HIS A 291 -11.05 6.77 5.24
C HIS A 291 -10.19 5.93 6.18
N LEU A 292 -10.04 4.63 5.88
CA LEU A 292 -9.16 3.73 6.66
C LEU A 292 -7.71 4.23 6.67
N ALA A 293 -7.19 4.61 5.49
CA ALA A 293 -5.85 5.15 5.31
C ALA A 293 -5.63 6.48 6.05
N TYR A 294 -6.67 7.32 6.13
CA TYR A 294 -6.65 8.55 6.92
C TYR A 294 -6.62 8.24 8.42
N CYS A 295 -7.44 7.30 8.89
CA CYS A 295 -7.40 6.85 10.28
C CYS A 295 -6.01 6.32 10.67
N GLN A 296 -5.38 5.48 9.82
CA GLN A 296 -4.00 5.01 10.02
C GLN A 296 -3.01 6.19 10.15
N GLN A 297 -3.13 7.22 9.30
CA GLN A 297 -2.27 8.41 9.35
C GLN A 297 -2.43 9.19 10.66
N VAL A 298 -3.67 9.42 11.10
CA VAL A 298 -3.95 10.14 12.35
C VAL A 298 -3.34 9.39 13.54
N PHE A 299 -3.56 8.08 13.63
CA PHE A 299 -2.97 7.24 14.68
C PHE A 299 -1.43 7.33 14.69
N ALA A 300 -0.80 7.25 13.52
CA ALA A 300 0.66 7.32 13.41
C ALA A 300 1.21 8.70 13.84
N LEU A 301 0.54 9.79 13.45
CA LEU A 301 0.91 11.16 13.85
C LEU A 301 0.73 11.38 15.36
N THR A 302 -0.37 10.92 15.93
CA THR A 302 -0.61 11.00 17.39
C THR A 302 0.43 10.21 18.16
N ALA A 303 0.80 9.01 17.68
CA ALA A 303 1.86 8.21 18.30
C ALA A 303 3.22 8.91 18.27
N LYS A 304 3.57 9.55 17.14
CA LYS A 304 4.80 10.35 17.01
C LYS A 304 4.83 11.52 18.01
N GLN A 305 3.77 12.33 18.05
CA GLN A 305 3.66 13.45 18.97
C GLN A 305 3.77 13.01 20.44
N ALA A 306 3.14 11.89 20.78
CA ALA A 306 3.22 11.32 22.12
C ALA A 306 4.65 10.84 22.48
N ALA A 307 5.42 10.34 21.51
CA ALA A 307 6.81 9.96 21.71
C ALA A 307 7.71 11.19 21.91
N GLU A 308 7.54 12.24 21.11
CA GLU A 308 8.29 13.50 21.21
C GLU A 308 8.07 14.20 22.56
N ASN A 309 6.82 14.21 23.04
CA ASN A 309 6.47 14.78 24.34
C ASN A 309 7.07 14.00 25.54
N LYS A 310 7.37 12.71 25.38
CA LYS A 310 8.03 11.89 26.44
C LYS A 310 9.55 12.07 26.46
N SER A 311 10.13 12.55 25.37
CA SER A 311 11.57 12.79 25.23
C SER A 311 12.00 14.21 25.55
N SER A 312 11.04 15.10 25.86
CA SER A 312 11.25 16.50 26.28
C SER A 312 11.13 16.63 27.80
#